data_AF-A0A4S2D4H6-F1
#
_entry.id   AF-A0A4S2D4H6-F1
#
_cell.length_a   1.000
_cell.length_b   1.000
_cell.length_c   1.000
_cell.angle_alpha   90.00
_cell.angle_beta   90.00
_cell.angle_gamma   90.00
#
_symmetry.space_group_name_H-M   'P 1'
#
loop_
_entity.id
_entity.type
_entity.pdbx_description
1 polymer ?
#
loop_
_entity_poly.entity_id
_entity_poly.type
_entity_poly.pdbx_seq_one_letter_code
_entity_poly.pdbx_strand_id
1 'polypeptide(L)'
;MTRPHRPTPPLRSALLLPAALCATLLATAPAVAQAPAAAPAPAAANQDSSIVLIGKDGWLFPAWGSLTDVDAPAIARNTALIADAKRALDAAGVKLEVLVLPDKALFYEDRLPDGKRLGDAVRGRYALVHDGLEKAGVPAVDALQVLRQTKQGGQDVFYRSDQHWTQAAADAVAVAVAAQVRQQVPTLAGEAGTGMALGSEIKERRFGDLAELFLTDAQRKAIGRDTFTVRRQSDQQSLLDDAPAPVHVTGHSMVQPYFGFPQKLSNVLDRPVSVNWKPGNVGHWVMLLEYLESPEFKQHKPQVLVWQMFEPSYVQGPDARGQWDNASIMTPQQWQARLLKALGQ
;
A
#
# COMPACT_ATOMS: atom_id res chain seq x y z
N MET A 1 -54.63 4.87 -13.06
CA MET A 1 -55.69 3.97 -13.60
C MET A 1 -55.03 2.96 -14.52
N THR A 2 -55.26 1.64 -14.54
CA THR A 2 -55.77 0.61 -13.61
C THR A 2 -55.87 -0.67 -14.46
N ARG A 3 -55.36 -1.81 -13.99
CA ARG A 3 -55.61 -3.17 -14.57
C ARG A 3 -57.12 -3.51 -14.52
N PRO A 4 -57.63 -4.48 -15.31
CA PRO A 4 -57.78 -5.90 -14.89
C PRO A 4 -57.61 -6.93 -16.07
N HIS A 5 -57.52 -8.27 -15.99
CA HIS A 5 -57.31 -9.27 -14.91
C HIS A 5 -56.61 -10.57 -15.45
N ARG A 6 -57.10 -11.77 -15.05
CA ARG A 6 -56.97 -13.15 -15.61
C ARG A 6 -58.36 -13.83 -15.48
N PRO A 7 -58.59 -15.05 -15.99
CA PRO A 7 -58.69 -16.19 -15.04
C PRO A 7 -58.15 -17.57 -15.53
N THR A 8 -58.18 -18.55 -14.60
CA THR A 8 -57.86 -19.99 -14.69
C THR A 8 -58.89 -20.76 -13.81
N PRO A 9 -58.84 -22.09 -13.59
CA PRO A 9 -58.76 -23.29 -14.45
C PRO A 9 -60.13 -24.08 -14.39
N PRO A 10 -60.24 -25.43 -14.53
CA PRO A 10 -60.06 -26.32 -13.35
C PRO A 10 -59.65 -27.82 -13.59
N LEU A 11 -59.61 -28.53 -12.46
CA LEU A 11 -59.21 -29.90 -12.07
C LEU A 11 -59.72 -31.13 -12.88
N ARG A 12 -59.05 -32.28 -12.63
CA ARG A 12 -59.69 -33.62 -12.52
C ARG A 12 -59.15 -34.41 -11.32
N SER A 13 -60.03 -35.19 -10.68
CA SER A 13 -59.75 -36.06 -9.53
C SER A 13 -60.52 -37.40 -9.67
N ALA A 14 -59.91 -38.53 -9.28
CA ALA A 14 -60.53 -39.78 -8.80
C ALA A 14 -59.41 -40.86 -8.64
N LEU A 15 -59.11 -41.39 -7.45
CA LEU A 15 -59.81 -42.42 -6.64
C LEU A 15 -59.61 -43.87 -7.14
N LEU A 16 -58.87 -44.69 -6.38
CA LEU A 16 -59.35 -45.92 -5.71
C LEU A 16 -58.22 -46.73 -5.03
N LEU A 17 -58.58 -47.38 -3.92
CA LEU A 17 -57.82 -48.36 -3.11
C LEU A 17 -58.41 -49.77 -3.40
N PRO A 18 -57.69 -50.90 -3.18
CA PRO A 18 -57.54 -51.45 -1.82
C PRO A 18 -56.21 -52.20 -1.55
N ALA A 19 -56.14 -52.81 -0.36
CA ALA A 19 -54.93 -53.32 0.28
C ALA A 19 -54.52 -54.76 -0.09
N ALA A 20 -53.26 -55.10 0.21
CA ALA A 20 -52.83 -56.46 0.49
C ALA A 20 -51.85 -56.46 1.68
N LEU A 21 -52.12 -57.30 2.67
CA LEU A 21 -51.33 -57.44 3.89
C LEU A 21 -50.36 -58.62 3.74
N CYS A 22 -49.07 -58.44 4.01
CA CYS A 22 -48.14 -59.54 4.23
C CYS A 22 -47.07 -59.12 5.25
N ALA A 23 -47.04 -59.83 6.39
CA ALA A 23 -46.10 -59.59 7.46
C ALA A 23 -44.87 -60.48 7.29
N THR A 24 -43.68 -59.90 7.30
CA THR A 24 -42.40 -60.63 7.31
C THR A 24 -41.46 -60.06 8.38
N LEU A 25 -41.45 -60.76 9.52
CA LEU A 25 -40.30 -61.00 10.42
C LEU A 25 -39.30 -59.85 10.61
N LEU A 26 -39.38 -59.16 11.76
CA LEU A 26 -38.26 -58.39 12.29
C LEU A 26 -37.11 -59.34 12.67
N ALA A 27 -35.98 -59.22 11.99
CA ALA A 27 -34.68 -59.66 12.50
C ALA A 27 -33.87 -58.41 12.90
N THR A 28 -33.70 -58.19 14.20
CA THR A 28 -32.98 -57.05 14.74
C THR A 28 -31.46 -57.25 14.63
N ALA A 29 -30.86 -56.73 13.56
CA ALA A 29 -29.41 -56.53 13.51
C ALA A 29 -29.04 -55.33 14.40
N PRO A 30 -27.94 -55.38 15.17
CA PRO A 30 -27.50 -54.23 15.95
C PRO A 30 -27.01 -53.14 15.01
N ALA A 31 -27.64 -51.96 15.06
CA ALA A 31 -27.13 -50.78 14.40
C ALA A 31 -25.80 -50.39 15.05
N VAL A 32 -24.69 -50.54 14.32
CA VAL A 32 -23.42 -49.94 14.71
C VAL A 32 -23.62 -48.42 14.64
N ALA A 33 -23.74 -47.79 15.79
CA ALA A 33 -23.87 -46.34 15.88
C ALA A 33 -22.59 -45.69 15.35
N GLN A 34 -22.64 -45.23 14.09
CA GLN A 34 -21.64 -44.30 13.58
C GLN A 34 -21.75 -43.02 14.42
N ALA A 35 -20.70 -42.72 15.17
CA ALA A 35 -20.61 -41.46 15.89
C ALA A 35 -20.80 -40.31 14.89
N PRO A 36 -21.57 -39.26 15.23
CA PRO A 36 -21.73 -38.11 14.34
C PRO A 36 -20.34 -37.55 14.02
N ALA A 37 -20.03 -37.42 12.73
CA ALA A 37 -18.78 -36.82 12.29
C ALA A 37 -18.66 -35.45 12.95
N ALA A 38 -17.55 -35.23 13.67
CA ALA A 38 -17.31 -33.97 14.35
C ALA A 38 -17.41 -32.84 13.31
N ALA A 39 -18.27 -31.86 13.59
CA ALA A 39 -18.35 -30.66 12.76
C ALA A 39 -16.94 -30.08 12.62
N PRO A 40 -16.52 -29.63 11.42
CA PRO A 40 -15.21 -29.02 11.26
C PRO A 40 -15.10 -27.88 12.27
N ALA A 41 -14.06 -27.95 13.11
CA ALA A 41 -13.80 -26.89 14.08
C ALA A 41 -13.79 -25.55 13.35
N PRO A 42 -14.42 -24.49 13.89
CA PRO A 42 -14.41 -23.19 13.24
C PRO A 42 -12.96 -22.81 12.99
N ALA A 43 -12.63 -22.56 11.72
CA ALA A 43 -11.31 -22.07 11.34
C ALA A 43 -10.97 -20.88 12.24
N ALA A 44 -9.78 -20.91 12.85
CA ALA A 44 -9.42 -19.97 13.90
C ALA A 44 -9.67 -18.54 13.42
N ALA A 45 -10.69 -17.89 13.99
CA ALA A 45 -10.97 -16.50 13.69
C ALA A 45 -9.74 -15.69 14.12
N ASN A 46 -9.09 -15.02 13.18
CA ASN A 46 -7.86 -14.28 13.44
C ASN A 46 -8.08 -13.25 14.56
N GLN A 47 -7.54 -13.56 15.74
CA GLN A 47 -7.58 -12.72 16.94
C GLN A 47 -6.54 -11.59 16.84
N ASP A 48 -6.76 -10.69 15.88
CA ASP A 48 -6.18 -9.35 15.86
C ASP A 48 -7.05 -8.45 14.96
N SER A 49 -8.18 -7.99 15.51
CA SER A 49 -9.02 -6.93 14.92
C SER A 49 -8.48 -5.52 15.20
N SER A 50 -7.25 -5.42 15.69
CA SER A 50 -6.56 -4.16 15.98
C SER A 50 -5.97 -3.59 14.69
N ILE A 51 -6.12 -2.28 14.46
CA ILE A 51 -5.52 -1.57 13.31
C ILE A 51 -4.04 -1.19 13.62
N VAL A 52 -3.67 -1.25 14.90
CA VAL A 52 -2.33 -0.95 15.43
C VAL A 52 -1.91 -2.03 16.41
N LEU A 53 -0.66 -2.49 16.31
CA LEU A 53 -0.02 -3.33 17.32
C LEU A 53 0.73 -2.44 18.32
N ILE A 54 0.44 -2.60 19.61
CA ILE A 54 1.13 -1.90 20.69
C ILE A 54 2.35 -2.71 21.12
N GLY A 55 3.52 -2.29 20.65
CA GLY A 55 4.81 -2.89 20.97
C GLY A 55 5.40 -2.40 22.29
N LYS A 56 6.65 -2.80 22.53
CA LYS A 56 7.41 -2.45 23.74
C LYS A 56 7.92 -1.02 23.67
N ASP A 57 8.18 -0.41 24.83
CA ASP A 57 8.71 0.96 24.97
C ASP A 57 7.87 2.04 24.25
N GLY A 58 6.59 1.76 24.01
CA GLY A 58 5.66 2.62 23.29
C GLY A 58 5.89 2.68 21.77
N TRP A 59 6.61 1.72 21.20
CA TRP A 59 6.60 1.49 19.75
C TRP A 59 5.23 1.04 19.28
N LEU A 60 4.76 1.58 18.17
CA LEU A 60 3.51 1.19 17.51
C LEU A 60 3.80 0.70 16.09
N PHE A 61 3.06 -0.31 15.63
CA PHE A 61 3.19 -0.84 14.27
C PHE A 61 1.81 -0.89 13.59
N PRO A 62 1.72 -0.57 12.28
CA PRO A 62 0.48 -0.77 11.54
C PRO A 62 0.19 -2.28 11.44
N ALA A 63 -1.02 -2.70 11.76
CA ALA A 63 -1.43 -4.10 11.74
C ALA A 63 -1.97 -4.56 10.37
N TRP A 64 -1.67 -3.82 9.29
CA TRP A 64 -2.37 -3.93 8.00
C TRP A 64 -1.77 -5.00 7.07
N GLY A 65 -0.61 -5.56 7.44
CA GLY A 65 0.02 -6.71 6.79
C GLY A 65 0.19 -7.87 7.78
N SER A 66 0.21 -9.10 7.26
CA SER A 66 0.51 -10.26 8.12
C SER A 66 1.97 -10.23 8.58
N LEU A 67 2.19 -10.61 9.84
CA LEU A 67 3.51 -10.88 10.42
C LEU A 67 4.04 -12.27 10.06
N THR A 68 3.18 -13.17 9.56
CA THR A 68 3.50 -14.59 9.29
C THR A 68 3.39 -14.98 7.82
N ASP A 69 2.45 -14.40 7.08
CA ASP A 69 1.99 -14.91 5.79
C ASP A 69 2.38 -14.00 4.61
N VAL A 70 2.63 -14.62 3.45
CA VAL A 70 2.97 -13.91 2.20
C VAL A 70 2.21 -14.53 1.04
N ASP A 71 1.34 -13.74 0.39
CA ASP A 71 0.70 -14.13 -0.87
C ASP A 71 1.65 -13.85 -2.04
N ALA A 72 2.61 -14.75 -2.26
CA ALA A 72 3.55 -14.68 -3.37
C ALA A 72 2.85 -14.66 -4.75
N PRO A 73 1.75 -15.41 -5.00
CA PRO A 73 0.94 -15.23 -6.20
C PRO A 73 0.39 -13.79 -6.38
N ALA A 74 -0.05 -13.11 -5.31
CA ALA A 74 -0.50 -11.72 -5.39
C ALA A 74 0.65 -10.75 -5.71
N ILE A 75 1.82 -10.94 -5.10
CA ILE A 75 3.04 -10.20 -5.45
C ILE A 75 3.30 -10.33 -6.95
N ALA A 76 3.37 -11.55 -7.48
CA ALA A 76 3.62 -11.79 -8.90
C ALA A 76 2.56 -11.15 -9.83
N ARG A 77 1.27 -11.22 -9.47
CA ARG A 77 0.19 -10.57 -10.24
C ARG A 77 0.35 -9.04 -10.27
N ASN A 78 0.67 -8.43 -9.13
CA ASN A 78 0.78 -6.97 -9.02
C ASN A 78 2.07 -6.46 -9.67
N THR A 79 3.19 -7.19 -9.56
CA THR A 79 4.42 -6.92 -10.31
C THR A 79 4.15 -6.91 -11.82
N ALA A 80 3.34 -7.85 -12.35
CA ALA A 80 2.96 -7.85 -13.75
C ALA A 80 2.16 -6.60 -14.15
N LEU A 81 1.18 -6.16 -13.35
CA LEU A 81 0.44 -4.91 -13.59
C LEU A 81 1.34 -3.67 -13.57
N ILE A 82 2.31 -3.61 -12.66
CA ILE A 82 3.30 -2.53 -12.59
C ILE A 82 4.22 -2.56 -13.84
N ALA A 83 4.65 -3.74 -14.27
CA ALA A 83 5.44 -3.89 -15.50
C ALA A 83 4.65 -3.50 -16.76
N ASP A 84 3.34 -3.75 -16.80
CA ASP A 84 2.45 -3.28 -17.87
C ASP A 84 2.34 -1.76 -17.87
N ALA A 85 2.16 -1.13 -16.71
CA ALA A 85 2.17 0.33 -16.59
C ALA A 85 3.51 0.94 -16.99
N LYS A 86 4.63 0.32 -16.60
CA LYS A 86 5.99 0.73 -17.01
C LYS A 86 6.13 0.79 -18.53
N ARG A 87 5.65 -0.24 -19.25
CA ARG A 87 5.69 -0.28 -20.73
C ARG A 87 4.80 0.78 -21.37
N ALA A 88 3.61 1.03 -20.81
CA ALA A 88 2.72 2.08 -21.29
C ALA A 88 3.29 3.49 -21.06
N LEU A 89 3.90 3.74 -19.88
CA LEU A 89 4.59 4.98 -19.54
C LEU A 89 5.79 5.22 -20.47
N ASP A 90 6.62 4.20 -20.70
CA ASP A 90 7.74 4.26 -21.65
C ASP A 90 7.27 4.66 -23.07
N ALA A 91 6.18 4.05 -23.55
CA ALA A 91 5.59 4.38 -24.85
C ALA A 91 4.99 5.81 -24.90
N ALA A 92 4.64 6.39 -23.75
CA ALA A 92 4.22 7.77 -23.60
C ALA A 92 5.38 8.77 -23.34
N GLY A 93 6.63 8.30 -23.33
CA GLY A 93 7.84 9.11 -23.10
C GLY A 93 8.20 9.35 -21.63
N VAL A 94 7.56 8.65 -20.69
CA VAL A 94 7.73 8.82 -19.24
C VAL A 94 8.45 7.61 -18.65
N LYS A 95 9.57 7.82 -17.95
CA LYS A 95 10.27 6.76 -17.22
C LYS A 95 9.59 6.49 -15.87
N LEU A 96 9.62 5.24 -15.42
CA LEU A 96 9.06 4.82 -14.13
C LEU A 96 10.20 4.38 -13.21
N GLU A 97 10.25 4.98 -12.02
CA GLU A 97 11.03 4.52 -10.88
C GLU A 97 10.05 4.08 -9.78
N VAL A 98 10.09 2.82 -9.37
CA VAL A 98 9.22 2.30 -8.30
C VAL A 98 9.92 2.43 -6.95
N LEU A 99 9.24 3.04 -5.98
CA LEU A 99 9.70 3.14 -4.60
C LEU A 99 8.87 2.24 -3.68
N VAL A 100 9.31 1.00 -3.47
CA VAL A 100 8.72 0.12 -2.45
C VAL A 100 9.35 0.44 -1.11
N LEU A 101 8.56 1.00 -0.19
CA LEU A 101 9.00 1.25 1.19
C LEU A 101 8.82 -0.02 2.04
N PRO A 102 9.88 -0.48 2.72
CA PRO A 102 9.87 -1.72 3.49
C PRO A 102 9.00 -1.63 4.75
N ASP A 103 8.57 -2.80 5.25
CA ASP A 103 7.83 -2.92 6.50
C ASP A 103 8.65 -2.42 7.70
N LYS A 104 8.06 -1.52 8.49
CA LYS A 104 8.64 -0.98 9.73
C LYS A 104 9.09 -2.09 10.69
N ALA A 105 8.38 -3.22 10.72
CA ALA A 105 8.72 -4.35 11.58
C ALA A 105 10.09 -4.97 11.25
N LEU A 106 10.60 -4.85 10.01
CA LEU A 106 11.93 -5.36 9.62
C LEU A 106 13.11 -4.64 10.30
N PHE A 107 12.88 -3.43 10.85
CA PHE A 107 13.91 -2.60 11.48
C PHE A 107 13.82 -2.55 13.01
N TYR A 108 12.69 -2.96 13.56
CA TYR A 108 12.32 -2.84 14.97
C TYR A 108 11.62 -4.10 15.47
N GLU A 109 11.98 -5.27 14.94
CA GLU A 109 11.41 -6.57 15.34
C GLU A 109 11.59 -6.81 16.85
N ASP A 110 12.68 -6.31 17.44
CA ASP A 110 12.96 -6.33 18.87
C ASP A 110 11.94 -5.54 19.71
N ARG A 111 11.17 -4.63 19.11
CA ARG A 111 10.12 -3.81 19.74
C ARG A 111 8.69 -4.31 19.51
N LEU A 112 8.50 -5.40 18.74
CA LEU A 112 7.18 -6.02 18.60
C LEU A 112 6.59 -6.46 19.97
N PRO A 113 5.26 -6.61 20.07
CA PRO A 113 4.60 -7.09 21.29
C PRO A 113 5.13 -8.46 21.72
N ASP A 114 5.09 -8.77 23.02
CA ASP A 114 5.55 -10.06 23.52
C ASP A 114 4.78 -11.24 22.88
N GLY A 115 5.52 -12.29 22.53
CA GLY A 115 5.00 -13.44 21.79
C GLY A 115 4.79 -13.22 20.28
N LYS A 116 4.85 -11.98 19.77
CA LYS A 116 4.86 -11.68 18.33
C LYS A 116 6.29 -11.65 17.81
N ARG A 117 6.47 -12.13 16.57
CA ARG A 117 7.71 -12.07 15.79
C ARG A 117 7.37 -12.11 14.31
N LEU A 118 8.32 -11.77 13.44
CA LEU A 118 8.16 -12.01 12.00
C LEU A 118 8.36 -13.50 11.70
N GLY A 119 7.55 -14.02 10.77
CA GLY A 119 7.78 -15.29 10.10
C GLY A 119 8.87 -15.14 9.03
N ASP A 120 9.59 -16.22 8.73
CA ASP A 120 10.69 -16.18 7.76
C ASP A 120 10.23 -15.77 6.36
N ALA A 121 9.00 -16.17 5.97
CA ALA A 121 8.36 -15.71 4.74
C ALA A 121 8.25 -14.18 4.69
N VAL A 122 7.82 -13.54 5.78
CA VAL A 122 7.68 -12.07 5.85
C VAL A 122 9.04 -11.39 5.88
N ARG A 123 10.06 -11.96 6.55
CA ARG A 123 11.44 -11.44 6.46
C ARG A 123 11.99 -11.48 5.02
N GLY A 124 11.55 -12.44 4.21
CA GLY A 124 11.89 -12.55 2.78
C GLY A 124 10.99 -11.75 1.83
N ARG A 125 9.87 -11.17 2.30
CA ARG A 125 8.85 -10.55 1.44
C ARG A 125 9.38 -9.36 0.63
N TYR A 126 10.17 -8.47 1.24
CA TYR A 126 10.78 -7.35 0.52
C TYR A 126 11.67 -7.82 -0.63
N ALA A 127 12.55 -8.80 -0.37
CA ALA A 127 13.42 -9.35 -1.40
C ALA A 127 12.60 -9.99 -2.53
N LEU A 128 11.56 -10.77 -2.21
CA LEU A 128 10.65 -11.33 -3.21
C LEU A 128 9.96 -10.28 -4.10
N VAL A 129 9.59 -9.13 -3.54
CA VAL A 129 9.02 -7.99 -4.28
C VAL A 129 10.09 -7.34 -5.18
N HIS A 130 11.27 -7.04 -4.63
CA HIS A 130 12.35 -6.34 -5.33
C HIS A 130 12.95 -7.17 -6.47
N ASP A 131 13.29 -8.44 -6.21
CA ASP A 131 13.64 -9.46 -7.20
C ASP A 131 12.60 -9.56 -8.33
N GLY A 132 11.31 -9.46 -7.98
CA GLY A 132 10.20 -9.53 -8.93
C GLY A 132 10.20 -8.34 -9.89
N LEU A 133 10.38 -7.13 -9.35
CA LEU A 133 10.48 -5.90 -10.12
C LEU A 133 11.72 -5.91 -11.04
N GLU A 134 12.88 -6.34 -10.54
CA GLU A 134 14.11 -6.47 -11.32
C GLU A 134 13.92 -7.46 -12.49
N LYS A 135 13.41 -8.66 -12.22
CA LYS A 135 13.13 -9.69 -13.27
C LYS A 135 12.09 -9.23 -14.28
N ALA A 136 11.19 -8.34 -13.90
CA ALA A 136 10.21 -7.72 -14.80
C ALA A 136 10.74 -6.49 -15.57
N GLY A 137 12.00 -6.09 -15.34
CA GLY A 137 12.61 -4.91 -15.98
C GLY A 137 12.01 -3.58 -15.52
N VAL A 138 11.51 -3.53 -14.28
CA VAL A 138 10.97 -2.32 -13.65
C VAL A 138 12.05 -1.72 -12.73
N PRO A 139 12.55 -0.51 -13.00
CA PRO A 139 13.49 0.17 -12.11
C PRO A 139 12.89 0.37 -10.72
N ALA A 140 13.63 -0.03 -9.69
CA ALA A 140 13.25 0.14 -8.30
C ALA A 140 14.47 0.23 -7.37
N VAL A 141 14.62 1.34 -6.67
CA VAL A 141 15.62 1.52 -5.60
C VAL A 141 15.41 0.50 -4.47
N ASP A 142 16.50 -0.12 -3.99
CA ASP A 142 16.47 -0.92 -2.74
C ASP A 142 16.45 0.01 -1.52
N ALA A 143 15.24 0.46 -1.16
CA ALA A 143 15.01 1.26 0.02
C ALA A 143 15.31 0.47 1.32
N LEU A 144 15.20 -0.86 1.33
CA LEU A 144 15.55 -1.67 2.51
C LEU A 144 17.05 -1.58 2.83
N GLN A 145 17.93 -1.65 1.82
CA GLN A 145 19.36 -1.44 2.01
C GLN A 145 19.67 -0.01 2.46
N VAL A 146 19.08 1.01 1.84
CA VAL A 146 19.29 2.42 2.21
C VAL A 146 18.87 2.69 3.66
N LEU A 147 17.71 2.20 4.08
CA LEU A 147 17.26 2.36 5.47
C LEU A 147 18.09 1.53 6.46
N ARG A 148 18.57 0.33 6.08
CA ARG A 148 19.50 -0.43 6.93
C ARG A 148 20.80 0.33 7.18
N GLN A 149 21.37 0.95 6.15
CA GLN A 149 22.57 1.80 6.27
C GLN A 149 22.31 3.03 7.13
N THR A 150 21.17 3.71 6.94
CA THR A 150 20.75 4.86 7.76
C THR A 150 20.63 4.49 9.25
N LYS A 151 20.04 3.33 9.54
CA LYS A 151 19.93 2.78 10.91
C LYS A 151 21.28 2.40 11.51
N GLN A 152 22.15 1.79 10.72
CA GLN A 152 23.53 1.47 11.13
C GLN A 152 24.36 2.74 11.42
N GLY A 153 24.07 3.85 10.72
CA GLY A 153 24.62 5.18 11.00
C GLY A 153 24.05 5.86 12.26
N GLY A 154 23.23 5.17 13.06
CA GLY A 154 22.69 5.68 14.33
C GLY A 154 21.49 6.62 14.21
N GLN A 155 20.86 6.72 13.04
CA GLN A 155 19.59 7.43 12.85
C GLN A 155 18.42 6.45 12.86
N ASP A 156 17.36 6.74 13.62
CA ASP A 156 16.11 5.99 13.46
C ASP A 156 15.53 6.21 12.07
N VAL A 157 14.92 5.18 11.51
CA VAL A 157 14.38 5.19 10.14
C VAL A 157 12.86 5.24 10.07
N PHE A 158 12.19 4.86 11.15
CA PHE A 158 10.77 5.12 11.38
C PHE A 158 10.59 5.80 12.74
N TYR A 159 9.61 6.69 12.82
CA TYR A 159 9.19 7.25 14.11
C TYR A 159 8.54 6.18 14.98
N ARG A 160 8.67 6.29 16.30
CA ARG A 160 8.33 5.22 17.25
C ARG A 160 6.83 4.91 17.29
N SER A 161 6.00 5.94 17.44
CA SER A 161 4.54 5.88 17.62
C SER A 161 3.73 6.26 16.37
N ASP A 162 4.36 6.15 15.20
CA ASP A 162 3.89 6.65 13.91
C ASP A 162 4.22 5.62 12.81
N GLN A 163 3.49 5.59 11.69
CA GLN A 163 3.79 4.69 10.57
C GLN A 163 4.98 5.17 9.73
N HIS A 164 5.28 6.47 9.75
CA HIS A 164 6.10 7.11 8.74
C HIS A 164 7.60 7.04 9.05
N TRP A 165 8.38 7.15 7.98
CA TRP A 165 9.82 7.29 8.05
C TRP A 165 10.25 8.58 8.74
N THR A 166 11.47 8.59 9.27
CA THR A 166 12.09 9.83 9.75
C THR A 166 12.55 10.70 8.57
N GLN A 167 12.79 11.99 8.81
CA GLN A 167 13.36 12.87 7.79
C GLN A 167 14.75 12.40 7.31
N ALA A 168 15.58 11.82 8.18
CA ALA A 168 16.88 11.27 7.78
C ALA A 168 16.74 10.07 6.82
N ALA A 169 15.76 9.20 7.07
CA ALA A 169 15.40 8.10 6.17
C ALA A 169 14.84 8.60 4.82
N ALA A 170 13.90 9.54 4.86
CA ALA A 170 13.36 10.18 3.67
C ALA A 170 14.46 10.85 2.82
N ASP A 171 15.38 11.55 3.46
CA ASP A 171 16.51 12.20 2.79
C ASP A 171 17.46 11.19 2.12
N ALA A 172 17.81 10.11 2.82
CA ALA A 172 18.68 9.07 2.30
C ALA A 172 18.07 8.35 1.09
N VAL A 173 16.77 8.03 1.14
CA VAL A 173 16.05 7.42 0.02
C VAL A 173 15.92 8.40 -1.15
N ALA A 174 15.69 9.70 -0.90
CA ALA A 174 15.68 10.70 -1.96
C ALA A 174 17.03 10.81 -2.71
N VAL A 175 18.17 10.68 -2.01
CA VAL A 175 19.49 10.61 -2.65
C VAL A 175 19.63 9.37 -3.54
N ALA A 176 19.16 8.20 -3.07
CA ALA A 176 19.22 6.95 -3.83
C ALA A 176 18.30 6.97 -5.07
N VAL A 177 17.07 7.47 -4.92
CA VAL A 177 16.14 7.70 -6.05
C VAL A 177 16.76 8.68 -7.05
N ALA A 178 17.39 9.77 -6.60
CA ALA A 178 18.04 10.72 -7.50
C ALA A 178 19.20 10.11 -8.31
N ALA A 179 19.89 9.11 -7.78
CA ALA A 179 20.90 8.36 -8.52
C ALA A 179 20.27 7.50 -9.62
N GLN A 180 19.14 6.82 -9.34
CA GLN A 180 18.37 6.06 -10.34
C GLN A 180 17.80 6.97 -11.44
N VAL A 181 17.20 8.09 -11.05
CA VAL A 181 16.70 9.13 -11.98
C VAL A 181 17.79 9.57 -12.96
N ARG A 182 19.00 9.86 -12.46
CA ARG A 182 20.15 10.26 -13.30
C ARG A 182 20.66 9.15 -14.23
N GLN A 183 20.54 7.88 -13.84
CA GLN A 183 20.90 6.76 -14.72
C GLN A 183 19.87 6.56 -15.84
N GLN A 184 18.58 6.74 -15.54
CA GLN A 184 17.48 6.61 -16.51
C GLN A 184 17.38 7.82 -17.45
N VAL A 185 17.61 9.03 -16.93
CA VAL A 185 17.53 10.30 -17.66
C VAL A 185 18.73 11.17 -17.27
N PRO A 186 19.89 11.03 -17.97
CA PRO A 186 21.12 11.77 -17.65
C PRO A 186 20.99 13.30 -17.77
N THR A 187 20.08 13.78 -18.62
CA THR A 187 19.79 15.20 -18.82
C THR A 187 18.31 15.47 -18.54
N LEU A 188 18.02 15.90 -17.32
CA LEU A 188 16.68 16.41 -16.97
C LEU A 188 16.46 17.80 -17.61
N ALA A 189 15.24 18.02 -18.08
CA ALA A 189 14.76 19.28 -18.62
C ALA A 189 14.65 20.35 -17.52
N GLY A 190 14.44 21.60 -17.94
CA GLY A 190 14.48 22.76 -17.04
C GLY A 190 15.91 23.14 -16.64
N GLU A 191 16.02 24.26 -15.91
CA GLU A 191 17.29 24.90 -15.59
C GLU A 191 17.96 24.35 -14.31
N ALA A 192 19.28 24.39 -14.27
CA ALA A 192 20.04 24.14 -13.04
C ALA A 192 19.87 25.31 -12.05
N GLY A 193 20.00 25.03 -10.75
CA GLY A 193 19.70 25.96 -9.66
C GLY A 193 18.21 26.10 -9.33
N THR A 194 17.32 25.34 -10.01
CA THR A 194 15.86 25.36 -9.76
C THR A 194 15.39 24.21 -8.85
N GLY A 195 16.32 23.40 -8.32
CA GLY A 195 16.02 22.47 -7.24
C GLY A 195 15.67 23.20 -5.95
N MET A 196 14.78 22.62 -5.14
CA MET A 196 14.30 23.27 -3.93
C MET A 196 15.44 23.54 -2.93
N ALA A 197 15.56 24.80 -2.49
CA ALA A 197 16.42 25.15 -1.36
C ALA A 197 15.84 24.55 -0.07
N LEU A 198 16.64 23.78 0.67
CA LEU A 198 16.21 23.15 1.93
C LEU A 198 16.31 24.16 3.08
N GLY A 199 15.20 24.38 3.78
CA GLY A 199 15.21 25.13 5.04
C GLY A 199 15.88 24.35 6.18
N SER A 200 16.11 25.04 7.30
CA SER A 200 16.69 24.42 8.50
C SER A 200 15.75 23.39 9.12
N GLU A 201 16.33 22.36 9.74
CA GLU A 201 15.59 21.38 10.54
C GLU A 201 15.12 21.98 11.89
N ILE A 202 13.98 21.49 12.38
CA ILE A 202 13.44 21.76 13.71
C ILE A 202 12.98 20.46 14.38
N LYS A 203 12.89 20.50 15.72
CA LYS A 203 12.37 19.40 16.53
C LYS A 203 11.00 19.72 17.09
N GLU A 204 10.03 18.85 16.84
CA GLU A 204 8.64 18.99 17.29
C GLU A 204 8.26 17.86 18.26
N ARG A 205 7.45 18.18 19.29
CA ARG A 205 7.01 17.21 20.33
C ARG A 205 5.52 16.93 20.21
N ARG A 206 5.16 15.89 19.46
CA ARG A 206 3.78 15.49 19.13
C ARG A 206 3.56 13.99 19.30
N PHE A 207 2.32 13.54 19.21
CA PHE A 207 2.03 12.12 19.02
C PHE A 207 2.22 11.76 17.54
N GLY A 208 2.60 10.51 17.27
CA GLY A 208 2.61 9.97 15.92
C GLY A 208 1.20 9.57 15.46
N ASP A 209 1.00 9.41 14.16
CA ASP A 209 -0.31 9.13 13.57
C ASP A 209 -0.98 7.86 14.12
N LEU A 210 -0.24 6.77 14.32
CA LEU A 210 -0.74 5.54 14.95
C LEU A 210 -1.24 5.80 16.39
N ALA A 211 -0.60 6.73 17.11
CA ALA A 211 -1.01 7.15 18.46
C ALA A 211 -2.16 8.17 18.46
N GLU A 212 -2.22 9.08 17.49
CA GLU A 212 -3.29 10.06 17.33
C GLU A 212 -4.60 9.39 16.89
N LEU A 213 -4.53 8.44 15.95
CA LEU A 213 -5.70 7.80 15.32
C LEU A 213 -6.26 6.62 16.10
N PHE A 214 -5.41 5.75 16.68
CA PHE A 214 -5.84 4.42 17.15
C PHE A 214 -5.71 4.16 18.65
N LEU A 215 -5.07 5.06 19.41
CA LEU A 215 -4.95 4.92 20.87
C LEU A 215 -5.98 5.76 21.63
N THR A 216 -6.34 5.28 22.83
CA THR A 216 -7.06 6.07 23.84
C THR A 216 -6.14 7.10 24.50
N ASP A 217 -6.71 8.11 25.17
CA ASP A 217 -5.91 9.10 25.92
C ASP A 217 -5.07 8.48 27.04
N ALA A 218 -5.55 7.42 27.68
CA ALA A 218 -4.79 6.69 28.69
C ALA A 218 -3.55 6.01 28.08
N GLN A 219 -3.71 5.36 26.92
CA GLN A 219 -2.60 4.74 26.18
C GLN A 219 -1.62 5.80 25.65
N ARG A 220 -2.11 6.90 25.05
CA ARG A 220 -1.27 8.04 24.64
C ARG A 220 -0.46 8.61 25.80
N LYS A 221 -1.08 8.80 26.97
CA LYS A 221 -0.40 9.26 28.19
C LYS A 221 0.69 8.29 28.65
N ALA A 222 0.45 6.97 28.53
CA ALA A 222 1.41 5.94 28.89
C ALA A 222 2.62 5.88 27.94
N ILE A 223 2.41 5.93 26.61
CA ILE A 223 3.51 5.85 25.65
C ILE A 223 4.27 7.17 25.47
N GLY A 224 3.64 8.31 25.81
CA GLY A 224 4.24 9.64 25.64
C GLY A 224 4.41 10.07 24.17
N ARG A 225 4.82 11.33 23.99
CA ARG A 225 5.06 11.94 22.67
C ARG A 225 6.42 11.58 22.08
N ASP A 226 6.49 11.54 20.76
CA ASP A 226 7.72 11.43 19.99
C ASP A 226 8.37 12.79 19.76
N THR A 227 9.63 12.76 19.31
CA THR A 227 10.36 13.94 18.83
C THR A 227 10.53 13.79 17.32
N PHE A 228 9.76 14.56 16.57
CA PHE A 228 9.87 14.62 15.11
C PHE A 228 11.00 15.58 14.73
N THR A 229 11.78 15.22 13.72
CA THR A 229 12.69 16.16 13.04
C THR A 229 12.05 16.49 11.70
N VAL A 230 11.72 17.76 11.47
CA VAL A 230 11.10 18.23 10.23
C VAL A 230 11.77 19.47 9.69
N ARG A 231 11.61 19.72 8.40
CA ARG A 231 12.24 20.81 7.66
C ARG A 231 11.27 21.98 7.54
N ARG A 232 11.70 23.18 7.94
CA ARG A 232 10.95 24.40 7.59
C ARG A 232 11.01 24.62 6.07
N GLN A 233 9.97 25.23 5.51
CA GLN A 233 10.07 25.83 4.18
C GLN A 233 11.22 26.84 4.15
N SER A 234 11.88 26.98 3.01
CA SER A 234 12.93 27.99 2.83
C SER A 234 12.33 29.29 2.32
N ASP A 235 12.93 30.42 2.69
CA ASP A 235 12.45 31.74 2.25
C ASP A 235 12.56 31.95 0.72
N GLN A 236 13.34 31.10 0.05
CA GLN A 236 13.51 31.08 -1.42
C GLN A 236 12.43 30.25 -2.14
N GLN A 237 11.61 29.48 -1.43
CA GLN A 237 10.68 28.52 -2.02
C GLN A 237 9.57 29.21 -2.85
N SER A 238 9.08 30.37 -2.40
CA SER A 238 7.96 31.11 -3.02
C SER A 238 8.26 31.72 -4.42
N LEU A 239 9.48 31.54 -4.95
CA LEU A 239 9.91 32.11 -6.24
C LEU A 239 10.02 31.08 -7.37
N LEU A 240 9.72 29.79 -7.11
CA LEU A 240 9.95 28.68 -8.04
C LEU A 240 8.68 27.87 -8.40
N ASP A 241 7.53 28.20 -7.84
CA ASP A 241 6.33 27.33 -7.86
C ASP A 241 5.66 27.15 -9.24
N ASP A 242 5.97 27.99 -10.24
CA ASP A 242 5.37 27.96 -11.59
C ASP A 242 6.16 27.14 -12.64
N ALA A 243 7.31 26.55 -12.28
CA ALA A 243 8.17 25.84 -13.23
C ALA A 243 7.74 24.37 -13.44
N PRO A 244 7.51 23.89 -14.69
CA PRO A 244 7.18 22.50 -14.96
C PRO A 244 8.24 21.52 -14.42
N ALA A 245 7.80 20.56 -13.62
CA ALA A 245 8.70 19.61 -12.97
C ALA A 245 9.06 18.44 -13.91
N PRO A 246 10.35 18.22 -14.24
CA PRO A 246 10.78 17.06 -15.04
C PRO A 246 10.61 15.73 -14.29
N VAL A 247 10.38 15.76 -12.97
CA VAL A 247 10.14 14.58 -12.14
C VAL A 247 8.86 14.78 -11.32
N HIS A 248 7.99 13.77 -11.31
CA HIS A 248 6.79 13.73 -10.46
C HIS A 248 6.87 12.59 -9.45
N VAL A 249 6.40 12.81 -8.23
CA VAL A 249 6.25 11.78 -7.18
C VAL A 249 4.77 11.51 -6.93
N THR A 250 4.34 10.26 -7.05
CA THR A 250 2.98 9.84 -6.68
C THR A 250 3.02 8.77 -5.59
N GLY A 251 2.18 8.89 -4.55
CA GLY A 251 2.20 7.94 -3.43
C GLY A 251 1.25 8.27 -2.27
N HIS A 252 1.55 7.69 -1.11
CA HIS A 252 0.78 7.85 0.12
C HIS A 252 1.37 8.95 1.01
N SER A 253 0.89 9.06 2.26
CA SER A 253 1.40 10.02 3.25
C SER A 253 2.90 9.91 3.58
N MET A 254 3.61 8.86 3.16
CA MET A 254 5.08 8.80 3.23
C MET A 254 5.75 9.91 2.43
N VAL A 255 5.26 10.17 1.21
CA VAL A 255 5.80 11.20 0.32
C VAL A 255 5.19 12.57 0.58
N GLN A 256 4.43 12.76 1.66
CA GLN A 256 3.90 14.06 2.02
C GLN A 256 5.05 15.06 2.28
N PRO A 257 4.93 16.34 1.88
CA PRO A 257 5.97 17.34 2.07
C PRO A 257 6.49 17.47 3.52
N TYR A 258 5.69 17.20 4.55
CA TYR A 258 6.13 17.28 5.95
C TYR A 258 7.34 16.37 6.29
N PHE A 259 7.51 15.23 5.61
CA PHE A 259 8.67 14.34 5.83
C PHE A 259 9.88 14.63 4.93
N GLY A 260 9.78 15.61 4.02
CA GLY A 260 10.93 16.14 3.29
C GLY A 260 11.39 15.34 2.06
N PHE A 261 10.82 14.18 1.74
CA PHE A 261 11.24 13.35 0.59
C PHE A 261 11.20 14.09 -0.76
N PRO A 262 10.05 14.65 -1.23
CA PRO A 262 10.03 15.30 -2.55
C PRO A 262 10.89 16.57 -2.57
N GLN A 263 11.01 17.29 -1.45
CA GLN A 263 11.90 18.45 -1.36
C GLN A 263 13.37 18.06 -1.42
N LYS A 264 13.77 16.98 -0.74
CA LYS A 264 15.14 16.48 -0.83
C LYS A 264 15.43 15.99 -2.23
N LEU A 265 14.51 15.25 -2.85
CA LEU A 265 14.65 14.77 -4.22
C LEU A 265 14.85 15.94 -5.19
N SER A 266 14.05 17.01 -5.07
CA SER A 266 14.21 18.24 -5.84
C SER A 266 15.56 18.91 -5.60
N ASN A 267 15.95 19.05 -4.34
CA ASN A 267 17.24 19.63 -3.95
C ASN A 267 18.43 18.86 -4.56
N VAL A 268 18.46 17.53 -4.45
CA VAL A 268 19.61 16.74 -4.89
C VAL A 268 19.61 16.47 -6.39
N LEU A 269 18.46 16.54 -7.07
CA LEU A 269 18.37 16.53 -8.54
C LEU A 269 18.74 17.89 -9.16
N ASP A 270 18.69 18.96 -8.36
CA ASP A 270 18.80 20.34 -8.82
C ASP A 270 17.73 20.70 -9.88
N ARG A 271 16.50 20.21 -9.68
CA ARG A 271 15.32 20.42 -10.53
C ARG A 271 14.02 20.44 -9.72
N PRO A 272 12.92 21.03 -10.22
CA PRO A 272 11.64 20.97 -9.53
C PRO A 272 11.12 19.52 -9.48
N VAL A 273 10.45 19.17 -8.39
CA VAL A 273 9.74 17.88 -8.24
C VAL A 273 8.33 18.19 -7.79
N SER A 274 7.34 17.86 -8.62
CA SER A 274 5.93 17.95 -8.24
C SER A 274 5.50 16.66 -7.54
N VAL A 275 4.45 16.73 -6.71
CA VAL A 275 3.99 15.58 -5.92
C VAL A 275 2.47 15.55 -5.80
N ASN A 276 1.86 14.39 -6.02
CA ASN A 276 0.49 14.11 -5.56
C ASN A 276 0.50 13.00 -4.51
N TRP A 277 -0.23 13.21 -3.42
CA TRP A 277 -0.27 12.27 -2.31
C TRP A 277 -1.61 12.33 -1.60
N LYS A 278 -2.01 11.23 -0.94
CA LYS A 278 -3.16 11.19 -0.04
C LYS A 278 -2.85 10.41 1.24
N PRO A 279 -3.41 10.82 2.39
CA PRO A 279 -3.42 10.01 3.61
C PRO A 279 -4.51 8.93 3.56
N GLY A 280 -4.45 7.97 4.47
CA GLY A 280 -5.45 6.91 4.61
C GLY A 280 -5.26 5.74 3.65
N ASN A 281 -6.25 4.85 3.58
CA ASN A 281 -6.19 3.61 2.81
C ASN A 281 -6.60 3.79 1.34
N VAL A 282 -6.04 4.80 0.68
CA VAL A 282 -6.19 5.00 -0.77
C VAL A 282 -5.33 3.98 -1.51
N GLY A 283 -5.80 3.38 -2.59
CA GLY A 283 -4.99 2.45 -3.39
C GLY A 283 -3.87 3.18 -4.15
N HIS A 284 -2.63 2.68 -4.09
CA HIS A 284 -1.52 3.23 -4.90
C HIS A 284 -1.83 3.18 -6.42
N TRP A 285 -2.68 2.23 -6.83
CA TRP A 285 -3.28 2.12 -8.15
C TRP A 285 -4.11 3.35 -8.57
N VAL A 286 -5.00 3.85 -7.70
CA VAL A 286 -5.84 5.02 -8.02
C VAL A 286 -5.05 6.32 -7.89
N MET A 287 -4.10 6.41 -6.94
CA MET A 287 -3.19 7.56 -6.80
C MET A 287 -2.46 7.89 -8.10
N LEU A 288 -1.97 6.85 -8.79
CA LEU A 288 -1.36 6.98 -10.10
C LEU A 288 -2.36 7.49 -11.15
N LEU A 289 -3.54 6.87 -11.23
CA LEU A 289 -4.56 7.28 -12.21
C LEU A 289 -5.01 8.72 -12.01
N GLU A 290 -5.19 9.18 -10.78
CA GLU A 290 -5.55 10.57 -10.48
C GLU A 290 -4.50 11.57 -10.98
N TYR A 291 -3.22 11.22 -10.91
CA TYR A 291 -2.18 12.04 -11.54
C TYR A 291 -2.25 11.99 -13.06
N LEU A 292 -2.27 10.81 -13.68
CA LEU A 292 -2.27 10.66 -15.13
C LEU A 292 -3.54 11.25 -15.79
N GLU A 293 -4.67 11.22 -15.10
CA GLU A 293 -5.93 11.82 -15.57
C GLU A 293 -6.00 13.33 -15.31
N SER A 294 -5.08 13.91 -14.53
CA SER A 294 -5.09 15.33 -14.18
C SER A 294 -4.82 16.27 -15.37
N PRO A 295 -5.20 17.56 -15.28
CA PRO A 295 -4.77 18.58 -16.24
C PRO A 295 -3.24 18.75 -16.24
N GLU A 296 -2.60 18.64 -15.09
CA GLU A 296 -1.15 18.85 -14.92
C GLU A 296 -0.35 17.83 -15.74
N PHE A 297 -0.63 16.52 -15.62
CA PHE A 297 0.04 15.52 -16.46
C PHE A 297 -0.20 15.74 -17.96
N LYS A 298 -1.38 16.24 -18.35
CA LYS A 298 -1.73 16.49 -19.76
C LYS A 298 -1.01 17.70 -20.34
N GLN A 299 -0.71 18.71 -19.53
CA GLN A 299 -0.02 19.94 -19.93
C GLN A 299 1.51 19.79 -19.79
N HIS A 300 1.95 19.15 -18.71
CA HIS A 300 3.34 19.04 -18.27
C HIS A 300 3.68 17.59 -17.93
N LYS A 301 3.86 16.75 -18.96
CA LYS A 301 4.34 15.37 -18.78
C LYS A 301 5.75 15.37 -18.18
N PRO A 302 6.01 14.67 -17.06
CA PRO A 302 7.34 14.57 -16.48
C PRO A 302 8.19 13.59 -17.32
N GLN A 303 9.51 13.74 -17.27
CA GLN A 303 10.43 12.75 -17.83
C GLN A 303 10.51 11.49 -16.96
N VAL A 304 10.40 11.65 -15.63
CA VAL A 304 10.39 10.52 -14.69
C VAL A 304 9.23 10.63 -13.71
N LEU A 305 8.54 9.52 -13.51
CA LEU A 305 7.54 9.31 -12.50
C LEU A 305 8.10 8.38 -11.41
N VAL A 306 8.15 8.86 -10.17
CA VAL A 306 8.47 8.06 -9.00
C VAL A 306 7.16 7.58 -8.36
N TRP A 307 6.91 6.28 -8.38
CA TRP A 307 5.68 5.69 -7.84
C TRP A 307 5.95 4.98 -6.52
N GLN A 308 5.54 5.61 -5.41
CA GLN A 308 5.71 5.07 -4.07
C GLN A 308 4.56 4.13 -3.68
N MET A 309 4.93 3.02 -3.06
CA MET A 309 4.04 2.02 -2.48
C MET A 309 4.69 1.39 -1.24
N PHE A 310 3.95 0.57 -0.49
CA PHE A 310 4.44 -0.11 0.70
C PHE A 310 4.54 -1.62 0.49
N GLU A 311 5.57 -2.24 1.06
CA GLU A 311 5.76 -3.69 1.04
C GLU A 311 4.59 -4.46 1.70
N PRO A 312 4.08 -4.11 2.91
CA PRO A 312 2.91 -4.79 3.50
C PRO A 312 1.66 -4.80 2.61
N SER A 313 1.41 -3.72 1.87
CA SER A 313 0.25 -3.60 0.98
C SER A 313 0.54 -4.00 -0.47
N TYR A 314 1.75 -4.45 -0.81
CA TYR A 314 2.12 -4.76 -2.20
C TYR A 314 1.27 -5.91 -2.78
N VAL A 315 0.76 -6.81 -1.94
CA VAL A 315 -0.18 -7.88 -2.30
C VAL A 315 -1.58 -7.35 -2.68
N GLN A 316 -1.92 -6.11 -2.34
CA GLN A 316 -3.26 -5.56 -2.50
C GLN A 316 -3.42 -4.95 -3.90
N GLY A 317 -4.04 -5.71 -4.81
CA GLY A 317 -4.37 -5.25 -6.17
C GLY A 317 -5.38 -4.09 -6.21
N PRO A 318 -5.71 -3.54 -7.38
CA PRO A 318 -6.68 -2.45 -7.51
C PRO A 318 -8.10 -2.85 -7.07
N ASP A 319 -8.38 -4.15 -6.99
CA ASP A 319 -9.65 -4.76 -6.60
C ASP A 319 -9.71 -5.22 -5.13
N ALA A 320 -8.70 -4.88 -4.30
CA ALA A 320 -8.59 -5.31 -2.91
C ALA A 320 -9.65 -4.69 -1.97
N ARG A 321 -10.87 -5.21 -2.04
CA ARG A 321 -12.03 -4.81 -1.24
C ARG A 321 -11.76 -4.95 0.26
N GLY A 322 -12.13 -3.92 1.03
CA GLY A 322 -11.93 -3.88 2.48
C GLY A 322 -10.49 -3.58 2.92
N GLN A 323 -9.54 -3.53 1.98
CA GLN A 323 -8.20 -3.01 2.22
C GLN A 323 -8.14 -1.53 1.79
N TRP A 324 -8.55 -1.25 0.56
CA TRP A 324 -8.68 0.12 0.05
C TRP A 324 -10.04 0.74 0.37
N ASP A 325 -10.10 2.08 0.34
CA ASP A 325 -11.36 2.81 0.35
C ASP A 325 -12.24 2.49 -0.89
N ASN A 326 -13.54 2.78 -0.79
CA ASN A 326 -14.49 2.44 -1.84
C ASN A 326 -14.28 3.19 -3.16
N ALA A 327 -13.58 4.34 -3.17
CA ALA A 327 -13.30 5.12 -4.37
C ALA A 327 -12.08 4.59 -5.13
N SER A 328 -11.18 3.91 -4.42
CA SER A 328 -9.96 3.29 -4.95
C SER A 328 -10.20 1.97 -5.67
N ILE A 329 -11.30 1.27 -5.38
CA ILE A 329 -11.55 -0.11 -5.83
C ILE A 329 -12.02 -0.14 -7.29
N MET A 330 -11.29 -0.85 -8.13
CA MET A 330 -11.65 -1.14 -9.53
C MET A 330 -11.01 -2.46 -10.00
N THR A 331 -11.53 -3.10 -11.04
CA THR A 331 -10.87 -4.32 -11.56
C THR A 331 -9.51 -3.98 -12.19
N PRO A 332 -8.55 -4.93 -12.25
CA PRO A 332 -7.29 -4.73 -12.97
C PRO A 332 -7.46 -4.27 -14.42
N GLN A 333 -8.49 -4.75 -15.12
CA GLN A 333 -8.80 -4.35 -16.50
C GLN A 333 -9.34 -2.92 -16.57
N GLN A 334 -10.15 -2.49 -15.60
CA GLN A 334 -10.62 -1.10 -15.51
C GLN A 334 -9.45 -0.14 -15.22
N TRP A 335 -8.55 -0.54 -14.32
CA TRP A 335 -7.34 0.23 -14.01
C TRP A 335 -6.43 0.37 -15.24
N GLN A 336 -6.13 -0.74 -15.93
CA GLN A 336 -5.31 -0.73 -17.14
C GLN A 336 -5.93 0.09 -18.28
N ALA A 337 -7.25 -0.02 -18.49
CA ALA A 337 -7.96 0.76 -19.50
C ALA A 337 -7.94 2.27 -19.19
N ARG A 338 -8.04 2.67 -17.92
CA ARG A 338 -7.90 4.07 -17.49
C ARG A 338 -6.47 4.57 -17.69
N LEU A 339 -5.47 3.77 -17.33
CA LEU A 339 -4.05 4.09 -17.51
C LEU A 339 -3.73 4.36 -18.99
N LEU A 340 -4.07 3.42 -19.88
CA LEU A 340 -3.85 3.57 -21.33
C LEU A 340 -4.55 4.83 -21.89
N LYS A 341 -5.83 5.01 -21.55
CA LYS A 341 -6.61 6.19 -21.95
C LYS A 341 -6.00 7.50 -21.47
N ALA A 342 -5.46 7.55 -20.25
CA ALA A 342 -4.80 8.74 -19.70
C ALA A 342 -3.47 9.05 -20.40
N LEU A 343 -2.77 8.01 -20.87
CA LEU A 343 -1.54 8.12 -21.64
C LEU A 343 -1.76 8.39 -23.13
N GLY A 344 -3.00 8.24 -23.62
CA GLY A 344 -3.39 8.46 -25.02
C GLY A 344 -3.23 7.23 -25.91
N GLN A 345 -3.36 6.03 -25.34
CA GLN A 345 -3.18 4.71 -25.97
C GLN A 345 -4.50 3.92 -26.02
#